data_AF-A0AAX2DKD9-F1
#
_entry.id   AF-A0AAX2DKD9-F1
#
_cell.length_a   1.000
_cell.length_b   1.000
_cell.length_c   1.000
_cell.angle_alpha   90.00
_cell.angle_beta   90.00
_cell.angle_gamma   90.00
#
_symmetry.space_group_name_H-M   'P 1'
#
loop_
_entity.id
_entity.type
_entity.pdbx_description
1 polymer ?
#
loop_
_entity_poly.entity_id
_entity_poly.type
_entity_poly.pdbx_seq_one_letter_code
_entity_poly.pdbx_strand_id
1 'polypeptide(L)'
;MNETSPLQLLRVSTPTQSRLTFCDATPRDLKRWIANLPKANIGETARLLYQAIGELNLLLTPSENRLQLLELLRPEVYYVCKHLERHFLQQAIVLDERSRKIVNLCQALQSHLAMGYKQIVARIVPKFTKDRARLLSTALQRAMHALNGPLLRATELYSPVPEGLWLDLHQLYRIACQHRLQHQSVSDDLVSQVQQLSAEQTYVVALLLGASRSNQLRQGQIAR
;
A
#
# COMPACT_ATOMS: atom_id res chain seq x y z
N MET A 1 3.30 -3.96 33.14
CA MET A 1 2.91 -3.22 31.92
C MET A 1 2.19 -4.21 31.01
N ASN A 2 0.89 -4.05 30.79
CA ASN A 2 0.19 -4.84 29.77
C ASN A 2 0.78 -4.43 28.42
N GLU A 3 1.60 -5.30 27.81
CA GLU A 3 2.03 -5.08 26.43
C GLU A 3 0.79 -5.13 25.54
N THR A 4 0.34 -3.97 25.05
CA THR A 4 -0.73 -3.90 24.06
C THR A 4 -0.33 -4.71 22.84
N SER A 5 -1.19 -5.65 22.43
CA SER A 5 -0.91 -6.53 21.30
C SER A 5 -0.75 -5.68 20.04
N PRO A 6 0.29 -5.89 19.21
CA PRO A 6 0.52 -5.07 18.03
C PRO A 6 -0.67 -5.07 17.05
N LEU A 7 -1.47 -6.15 17.06
CA LEU A 7 -2.71 -6.23 16.31
C LEU A 7 -3.79 -5.26 16.75
N GLN A 8 -3.89 -4.97 18.06
CA GLN A 8 -4.89 -4.05 18.58
C GLN A 8 -4.63 -2.60 18.15
N LEU A 9 -3.37 -2.30 17.82
CA LEU A 9 -2.93 -0.99 17.35
C LEU A 9 -2.95 -0.88 15.82
N LEU A 10 -3.09 -1.99 15.10
CA LEU A 10 -3.17 -2.00 13.65
C LEU A 10 -4.58 -1.60 13.21
N ARG A 11 -4.72 -0.40 12.63
CA ARG A 11 -6.02 0.11 12.17
C ARG A 11 -6.49 -0.66 10.93
N VAL A 12 -7.47 -1.55 11.08
CA VAL A 12 -8.06 -2.31 9.97
C VAL A 12 -9.56 -2.06 9.84
N SER A 13 -10.03 -1.93 8.60
CA SER A 13 -11.46 -1.86 8.29
C SER A 13 -12.11 -3.23 8.45
N THR A 14 -13.35 -3.27 8.95
CA THR A 14 -14.15 -4.49 9.04
C THR A 14 -14.89 -4.71 7.71
N PRO A 15 -14.69 -5.84 7.01
CA PRO A 15 -15.45 -6.14 5.80
C PRO A 15 -16.94 -6.39 6.12
N THR A 16 -17.83 -5.91 5.27
CA THR A 16 -19.30 -5.95 5.46
C THR A 16 -20.07 -6.40 4.22
N GLN A 17 -19.45 -6.40 3.04
CA GLN A 17 -20.12 -6.64 1.75
C GLN A 17 -19.82 -8.05 1.24
N SER A 18 -20.79 -8.74 0.66
CA SER A 18 -20.59 -10.10 0.11
C SER A 18 -20.17 -10.13 -1.36
N ARG A 19 -20.31 -9.02 -2.08
CA ARG A 19 -20.02 -8.89 -3.52
C ARG A 19 -19.44 -7.52 -3.85
N LEU A 20 -18.70 -7.44 -4.96
CA LEU A 20 -18.27 -6.18 -5.57
C LEU A 20 -19.36 -5.70 -6.54
N THR A 21 -19.48 -4.39 -6.76
CA THR A 21 -20.50 -3.83 -7.65
C THR A 21 -20.09 -3.87 -9.13
N PHE A 22 -18.80 -3.93 -9.41
CA PHE A 22 -18.24 -3.74 -10.76
C PHE A 22 -17.81 -5.03 -11.45
N CYS A 23 -17.61 -6.13 -10.71
CA CYS A 23 -17.33 -7.46 -11.26
C CYS A 23 -17.58 -8.56 -10.20
N ASP A 24 -17.54 -9.82 -10.61
CA ASP A 24 -17.48 -10.93 -9.65
C ASP A 24 -16.15 -10.92 -8.88
N ALA A 25 -16.19 -11.37 -7.62
CA ALA A 25 -15.05 -11.36 -6.69
C ALA A 25 -14.01 -12.46 -7.00
N THR A 26 -13.71 -12.70 -8.28
CA THR A 26 -12.74 -13.70 -8.75
C THR A 26 -11.55 -13.02 -9.45
N PRO A 27 -10.34 -13.61 -9.41
CA PRO A 27 -9.20 -13.07 -10.13
C PRO A 27 -9.41 -12.98 -11.65
N ARG A 28 -10.23 -13.87 -12.21
CA ARG A 28 -10.53 -13.89 -13.64
C ARG A 28 -11.36 -12.67 -14.06
N ASP A 29 -12.44 -12.39 -13.32
CA ASP A 29 -13.36 -11.31 -13.67
C ASP A 29 -12.76 -9.96 -13.32
N LEU A 30 -11.96 -9.87 -12.25
CA LEU A 30 -11.17 -8.68 -11.96
C LEU A 30 -10.14 -8.39 -13.08
N LYS A 31 -9.44 -9.41 -13.60
CA LYS A 31 -8.52 -9.23 -14.75
C LYS A 31 -9.25 -8.67 -15.98
N ARG A 32 -10.45 -9.18 -16.28
CA ARG A 32 -11.27 -8.69 -17.39
C ARG A 32 -11.68 -7.24 -17.17
N TRP A 33 -12.10 -6.89 -15.96
CA TRP A 33 -12.44 -5.51 -15.62
C TRP A 33 -11.23 -4.57 -15.76
N ILE A 34 -10.05 -4.97 -15.26
CA ILE A 34 -8.80 -4.21 -15.42
C ILE A 34 -8.46 -3.98 -16.89
N ALA A 35 -8.64 -5.00 -17.75
CA ALA A 35 -8.37 -4.88 -19.18
C ALA A 35 -9.26 -3.83 -19.88
N ASN A 36 -10.43 -3.53 -19.32
CA ASN A 36 -11.38 -2.55 -19.84
C ASN A 36 -11.20 -1.15 -19.25
N LEU A 37 -10.22 -0.93 -18.36
CA LEU A 37 -9.95 0.39 -17.82
C LEU A 37 -9.52 1.38 -18.93
N PRO A 38 -9.99 2.64 -18.89
CA PRO A 38 -9.68 3.62 -19.92
C PRO A 38 -8.25 4.15 -19.76
N LYS A 39 -7.23 3.35 -20.11
CA LYS A 39 -5.80 3.66 -19.88
C LYS A 39 -5.33 4.97 -20.52
N ALA A 40 -6.02 5.46 -21.55
CA ALA A 40 -5.78 6.77 -22.16
C ALA A 40 -6.22 7.95 -21.28
N ASN A 41 -7.16 7.73 -20.35
CA ASN A 41 -7.62 8.71 -19.38
C ASN A 41 -7.17 8.30 -17.96
N ILE A 42 -5.98 8.77 -17.57
CA ILE A 42 -5.38 8.46 -16.26
C ILE A 42 -6.26 8.93 -15.11
N GLY A 43 -6.92 10.08 -15.22
CA GLY A 43 -7.79 10.61 -14.17
C GLY A 43 -9.00 9.70 -13.91
N GLU A 44 -9.65 9.26 -14.98
CA GLU A 44 -10.78 8.34 -14.87
C GLU A 44 -10.35 6.94 -14.40
N THR A 45 -9.22 6.44 -14.89
CA THR A 45 -8.63 5.18 -14.41
C THR A 45 -8.36 5.25 -12.90
N ALA A 46 -7.80 6.37 -12.41
CA ALA A 46 -7.55 6.58 -10.99
C ALA A 46 -8.84 6.57 -10.16
N ARG A 47 -9.90 7.21 -10.66
CA ARG A 47 -11.22 7.24 -10.02
C ARG A 47 -11.83 5.85 -9.90
N LEU A 48 -11.81 5.07 -10.98
CA LEU A 48 -12.33 3.71 -11.00
C LEU A 48 -11.54 2.78 -10.08
N LEU A 49 -10.19 2.87 -10.07
CA LEU A 49 -9.35 2.11 -9.15
C LEU A 49 -9.62 2.49 -7.69
N TYR A 50 -9.82 3.78 -7.40
CA TYR A 50 -10.12 4.24 -6.05
C TYR A 50 -11.42 3.63 -5.52
N GLN A 51 -12.48 3.63 -6.34
CA GLN A 51 -13.75 2.98 -6.01
C GLN A 51 -13.58 1.46 -5.82
N ALA A 52 -12.91 0.80 -6.77
CA ALA A 52 -12.72 -0.65 -6.75
C ALA A 52 -11.95 -1.15 -5.53
N ILE A 53 -10.86 -0.49 -5.13
CA ILE A 53 -10.07 -0.88 -3.96
C ILE A 53 -10.82 -0.54 -2.66
N GLY A 54 -11.56 0.57 -2.65
CA GLY A 54 -12.47 0.92 -1.56
C GLY A 54 -13.49 -0.19 -1.29
N GLU A 55 -14.20 -0.65 -2.33
CA GLU A 55 -15.14 -1.77 -2.24
C GLU A 55 -14.44 -3.09 -1.89
N LEU A 56 -13.26 -3.36 -2.46
CA LEU A 56 -12.49 -4.54 -2.13
C LEU A 56 -12.16 -4.60 -0.63
N ASN A 57 -11.87 -3.47 0.02
CA ASN A 57 -11.64 -3.43 1.47
C ASN A 57 -12.90 -3.72 2.30
N LEU A 58 -14.10 -3.59 1.72
CA LEU A 58 -15.36 -3.96 2.36
C LEU A 58 -15.78 -5.40 2.05
N LEU A 59 -15.16 -6.07 1.08
CA LEU A 59 -15.54 -7.41 0.63
C LEU A 59 -15.22 -8.54 1.66
N LEU A 60 -16.21 -9.38 1.96
CA LEU A 60 -16.05 -10.61 2.71
C LEU A 60 -15.49 -11.69 1.79
N THR A 61 -14.20 -11.97 1.89
CA THR A 61 -13.53 -12.99 1.07
C THR A 61 -12.34 -13.63 1.81
N PRO A 62 -11.95 -14.89 1.53
CA PRO A 62 -10.76 -15.51 2.11
C PRO A 62 -9.47 -14.70 1.89
N SER A 63 -8.50 -14.83 2.81
CA SER A 63 -7.23 -14.09 2.75
C SER A 63 -6.46 -14.35 1.45
N GLU A 64 -6.51 -15.58 0.96
CA GLU A 64 -5.87 -16.03 -0.27
C GLU A 64 -6.48 -15.34 -1.49
N ASN A 65 -7.81 -15.30 -1.58
CA ASN A 65 -8.50 -14.60 -2.67
C ASN A 65 -8.24 -13.08 -2.57
N ARG A 66 -8.31 -12.50 -1.37
CA ARG A 66 -7.98 -11.09 -1.15
C ARG A 66 -6.58 -10.75 -1.65
N LEU A 67 -5.58 -11.58 -1.34
CA LEU A 67 -4.23 -11.38 -1.82
C LEU A 67 -4.17 -11.39 -3.36
N GLN A 68 -4.81 -12.36 -4.00
CA GLN A 68 -4.84 -12.46 -5.46
C GLN A 68 -5.49 -11.23 -6.11
N LEU A 69 -6.60 -10.74 -5.56
CA LEU A 69 -7.27 -9.54 -6.07
C LEU A 69 -6.42 -8.28 -5.89
N LEU A 70 -5.75 -8.13 -4.73
CA LEU A 70 -4.87 -7.00 -4.46
C LEU A 70 -3.63 -7.00 -5.37
N GLU A 71 -3.00 -8.15 -5.60
CA GLU A 71 -1.82 -8.24 -6.48
C GLU A 71 -2.17 -7.94 -7.95
N LEU A 72 -3.44 -8.09 -8.37
CA LEU A 72 -3.89 -7.65 -9.70
C LEU A 72 -4.06 -6.12 -9.78
N LEU A 73 -4.60 -5.50 -8.74
CA LEU A 73 -4.83 -4.04 -8.70
C LEU A 73 -3.55 -3.25 -8.42
N ARG A 74 -2.62 -3.84 -7.67
CA ARG A 74 -1.36 -3.23 -7.27
C ARG A 74 -0.57 -2.60 -8.43
N PRO A 75 -0.22 -3.31 -9.53
CA PRO A 75 0.49 -2.69 -10.65
C PRO A 75 -0.25 -1.48 -11.24
N GLU A 76 -1.57 -1.55 -11.35
CA GLU A 76 -2.40 -0.47 -11.90
C GLU A 76 -2.39 0.76 -10.98
N VAL A 77 -2.42 0.55 -9.65
CA VAL A 77 -2.27 1.64 -8.67
C VAL A 77 -0.91 2.31 -8.79
N TYR A 78 0.18 1.55 -8.80
CA TYR A 78 1.53 2.12 -8.93
C TYR A 78 1.72 2.82 -10.28
N TYR A 79 1.17 2.27 -11.36
CA TYR A 79 1.17 2.89 -12.68
C TYR A 79 0.48 4.26 -12.63
N VAL A 80 -0.74 4.34 -12.11
CA VAL A 80 -1.50 5.58 -12.01
C VAL A 80 -0.79 6.61 -11.12
N CYS A 81 -0.32 6.20 -9.93
CA CYS A 81 0.41 7.10 -9.03
C CYS A 81 1.64 7.71 -9.70
N LYS A 82 2.44 6.89 -10.40
CA LYS A 82 3.64 7.35 -11.12
C LYS A 82 3.34 8.32 -12.26
N HIS A 83 2.21 8.15 -12.96
CA HIS A 83 1.80 9.08 -14.01
C HIS A 83 1.27 10.39 -13.43
N LEU A 84 0.52 10.31 -12.33
CA LEU A 84 -0.04 11.47 -11.64
C LEU A 84 1.03 12.32 -10.93
N GLU A 85 2.14 11.71 -10.49
CA GLU A 85 3.30 12.37 -9.88
C GLU A 85 3.88 13.51 -10.72
N ARG A 86 3.84 13.37 -12.04
CA ARG A 86 4.32 14.40 -12.97
C ARG A 86 3.56 15.72 -12.85
N HIS A 87 2.33 15.70 -12.35
CA HIS A 87 1.52 16.90 -12.20
C HIS A 87 1.84 17.72 -10.95
N PHE A 88 2.60 17.21 -9.98
CA PHE A 88 2.90 17.94 -8.75
C PHE A 88 4.38 18.00 -8.34
N LEU A 89 5.26 17.14 -8.87
CA LEU A 89 6.70 17.14 -8.54
C LEU A 89 7.54 18.19 -9.31
N GLN A 90 6.94 18.91 -10.26
CA GLN A 90 7.62 19.93 -11.08
C GLN A 90 6.94 21.31 -11.02
N GLN A 91 6.02 21.49 -10.07
CA GLN A 91 5.30 22.76 -9.90
C GLN A 91 5.95 23.67 -8.85
N ALA A 92 5.46 24.91 -8.75
CA ALA A 92 5.87 25.85 -7.72
C ALA A 92 5.68 25.28 -6.31
N ILE A 93 6.43 25.80 -5.34
CA ILE A 93 6.46 25.33 -3.93
C ILE A 93 5.06 25.30 -3.30
N VAL A 94 4.15 26.17 -3.75
CA VAL A 94 2.73 26.14 -3.36
C VAL A 94 1.93 25.40 -4.43
N LEU A 95 1.45 24.20 -4.08
CA LEU A 95 0.55 23.42 -4.93
C LEU A 95 -0.79 24.14 -5.12
N ASP A 96 -1.25 24.21 -6.36
CA ASP A 96 -2.62 24.63 -6.68
C ASP A 96 -3.65 23.59 -6.19
N GLU A 97 -4.92 23.97 -6.20
CA GLU A 97 -6.00 23.11 -5.70
C GLU A 97 -6.08 21.78 -6.47
N ARG A 98 -5.80 21.83 -7.78
CA ARG A 98 -5.82 20.66 -8.66
C ARG A 98 -4.72 19.67 -8.27
N SER A 99 -3.49 20.11 -8.11
CA SER A 99 -2.37 19.25 -7.72
C SER A 99 -2.56 18.68 -6.32
N ARG A 100 -3.14 19.46 -5.39
CA ARG A 100 -3.51 18.95 -4.05
C ARG A 100 -4.51 17.80 -4.13
N LYS A 101 -5.55 17.91 -4.97
CA LYS A 101 -6.51 16.81 -5.19
C LYS A 101 -5.83 15.56 -5.76
N ILE A 102 -4.88 15.72 -6.67
CA ILE A 102 -4.11 14.61 -7.25
C ILE A 102 -3.23 13.92 -6.20
N VAL A 103 -2.56 14.71 -5.36
CA VAL A 103 -1.74 14.19 -4.25
C VAL A 103 -2.59 13.36 -3.30
N ASN A 104 -3.72 13.91 -2.85
CA ASN A 104 -4.66 13.23 -1.96
C ASN A 104 -5.20 11.93 -2.57
N LEU A 105 -5.52 11.92 -3.86
CA LEU A 105 -6.02 10.73 -4.55
C LEU A 105 -5.02 9.58 -4.52
N CYS A 106 -3.75 9.84 -4.83
CA CYS A 106 -2.74 8.78 -4.80
C CYS A 106 -2.43 8.31 -3.38
N GLN A 107 -2.37 9.24 -2.40
CA GLN A 107 -2.22 8.87 -1.00
C GLN A 107 -3.37 7.94 -0.57
N ALA A 108 -4.59 8.25 -0.98
CA ALA A 108 -5.77 7.45 -0.67
C ALA A 108 -5.73 6.08 -1.37
N LEU A 109 -5.32 6.02 -2.65
CA LEU A 109 -5.13 4.76 -3.38
C LEU A 109 -4.11 3.84 -2.69
N GLN A 110 -2.93 4.36 -2.35
CA GLN A 110 -1.89 3.58 -1.68
C GLN A 110 -2.29 3.19 -0.25
N SER A 111 -3.00 4.06 0.46
CA SER A 111 -3.53 3.76 1.80
C SER A 111 -4.61 2.67 1.75
N HIS A 112 -5.51 2.69 0.77
CA HIS A 112 -6.50 1.63 0.56
C HIS A 112 -5.84 0.31 0.15
N LEU A 113 -4.78 0.36 -0.66
CA LEU A 113 -4.01 -0.82 -1.01
C LEU A 113 -3.33 -1.41 0.24
N ALA A 114 -2.69 -0.58 1.07
CA ALA A 114 -2.10 -1.00 2.35
C ALA A 114 -3.16 -1.58 3.30
N MET A 115 -4.34 -0.98 3.38
CA MET A 115 -5.47 -1.46 4.19
C MET A 115 -5.86 -2.89 3.82
N GLY A 116 -5.95 -3.20 2.52
CA GLY A 116 -6.29 -4.55 2.05
C GLY A 116 -5.28 -5.60 2.51
N TYR A 117 -3.99 -5.28 2.46
CA TYR A 117 -2.93 -6.16 2.98
C TYR A 117 -2.96 -6.28 4.51
N LYS A 118 -3.21 -5.17 5.23
CA LYS A 118 -3.36 -5.17 6.69
C LYS A 118 -4.52 -6.07 7.15
N GLN A 119 -5.62 -6.13 6.41
CA GLN A 119 -6.72 -7.06 6.70
C GLN A 119 -6.30 -8.53 6.63
N ILE A 120 -5.43 -8.89 5.67
CA ILE A 120 -4.86 -10.24 5.58
C ILE A 120 -4.04 -10.53 6.84
N VAL A 121 -3.17 -9.60 7.25
CA VAL A 121 -2.35 -9.70 8.47
C VAL A 121 -3.24 -9.89 9.70
N ALA A 122 -4.22 -9.00 9.90
CA ALA A 122 -5.12 -9.03 11.05
C ALA A 122 -5.93 -10.32 11.15
N ARG A 123 -6.28 -10.94 10.02
CA ARG A 123 -7.01 -12.22 9.99
C ARG A 123 -6.12 -13.43 10.26
N ILE A 124 -4.87 -13.41 9.81
CA ILE A 124 -3.97 -14.57 9.91
C ILE A 124 -3.30 -14.65 11.27
N VAL A 125 -2.81 -13.53 11.82
CA VAL A 125 -1.98 -13.52 13.03
C VAL A 125 -2.64 -14.21 14.23
N PRO A 126 -3.94 -14.01 14.56
CA PRO A 126 -4.56 -14.69 15.70
C PRO A 126 -4.62 -16.22 15.59
N LYS A 127 -4.57 -16.75 14.36
CA LYS A 127 -4.65 -18.19 14.05
C LYS A 127 -3.46 -18.62 13.19
N PHE A 128 -2.28 -18.09 13.50
CA PHE A 128 -1.09 -18.29 12.71
C PHE A 128 -0.67 -19.77 12.70
N THR A 129 -0.42 -20.30 11.50
CA THR A 129 0.19 -21.61 11.27
C THR A 129 1.36 -21.46 10.31
N LYS A 130 2.34 -22.38 10.36
CA LYS A 130 3.53 -22.33 9.49
C LYS A 130 3.17 -22.37 8.01
N ASP A 131 2.10 -23.08 7.63
CA ASP A 131 1.63 -23.17 6.25
C ASP A 131 1.19 -21.80 5.69
N ARG A 132 0.77 -20.89 6.58
CA ARG A 132 0.37 -19.52 6.24
C ARG A 132 1.52 -18.51 6.31
N ALA A 133 2.74 -18.94 6.62
CA ALA A 133 3.90 -18.05 6.72
C ALA A 133 4.15 -17.26 5.43
N ARG A 134 4.07 -17.92 4.27
CA ARG A 134 4.28 -17.26 2.96
C ARG A 134 3.22 -16.19 2.67
N LEU A 135 1.96 -16.50 2.97
CA LEU A 135 0.84 -15.57 2.80
C LEU A 135 0.99 -14.35 3.74
N LEU A 136 1.33 -14.59 5.00
CA LEU A 136 1.55 -13.53 5.98
C LEU A 136 2.77 -12.66 5.62
N SER A 137 3.89 -13.28 5.25
CA SER A 137 5.11 -12.57 4.83
C SER A 137 4.85 -11.68 3.62
N THR A 138 4.14 -12.20 2.61
CA THR A 138 3.74 -11.40 1.44
C THR A 138 2.86 -10.23 1.87
N ALA A 139 1.82 -10.46 2.67
CA ALA A 139 0.94 -9.38 3.13
C ALA A 139 1.66 -8.31 3.96
N LEU A 140 2.57 -8.70 4.86
CA LEU A 140 3.38 -7.76 5.67
C LEU A 140 4.28 -6.91 4.78
N GLN A 141 5.03 -7.54 3.88
CA GLN A 141 5.95 -6.85 2.97
C GLN A 141 5.18 -5.89 2.06
N ARG A 142 4.07 -6.34 1.45
CA ARG A 142 3.24 -5.52 0.55
C ARG A 142 2.56 -4.36 1.29
N ALA A 143 2.08 -4.57 2.51
CA ALA A 143 1.50 -3.51 3.33
C ALA A 143 2.53 -2.40 3.62
N MET A 144 3.72 -2.76 4.07
CA MET A 144 4.79 -1.79 4.35
C MET A 144 5.24 -1.07 3.08
N HIS A 145 5.39 -1.79 1.97
CA HIS A 145 5.77 -1.18 0.68
C HIS A 145 4.71 -0.20 0.17
N ALA A 146 3.42 -0.50 0.35
CA ALA A 146 2.34 0.43 0.01
C ALA A 146 2.35 1.71 0.88
N LEU A 147 2.77 1.62 2.15
CA LEU A 147 2.92 2.75 3.06
C LEU A 147 4.16 3.63 2.76
N ASN A 148 5.18 3.09 2.10
CA ASN A 148 6.36 3.89 1.71
C ASN A 148 6.02 4.96 0.67
N GLY A 149 5.02 4.76 -0.19
CA GLY A 149 4.60 5.75 -1.18
C GLY A 149 4.09 7.07 -0.57
N PRO A 150 3.10 7.03 0.34
CA PRO A 150 2.65 8.21 1.05
C PRO A 150 3.74 8.87 1.90
N LEU A 151 4.66 8.08 2.49
CA LEU A 151 5.80 8.60 3.23
C LEU A 151 6.75 9.38 2.31
N LEU A 152 7.19 8.78 1.19
CA LEU A 152 8.04 9.42 0.19
C LEU A 152 7.42 10.73 -0.30
N ARG A 153 6.12 10.70 -0.59
CA ARG A 153 5.43 11.89 -1.10
C ARG A 153 5.30 13.00 -0.06
N ALA A 154 5.03 12.66 1.20
CA ALA A 154 5.02 13.65 2.28
C ALA A 154 6.39 14.32 2.40
N THR A 155 7.46 13.51 2.27
CA THR A 155 8.84 13.97 2.25
C THR A 155 9.16 14.87 1.04
N GLU A 156 8.77 14.48 -0.17
CA GLU A 156 8.96 15.29 -1.40
C GLU A 156 8.21 16.63 -1.35
N LEU A 157 7.01 16.64 -0.75
CA LEU A 157 6.17 17.84 -0.66
C LEU A 157 6.43 18.66 0.62
N TYR A 158 7.44 18.30 1.41
CA TYR A 158 7.74 18.89 2.73
C TYR A 158 6.49 19.05 3.61
N SER A 159 5.61 18.07 3.51
CA SER A 159 4.31 18.04 4.18
C SER A 159 4.37 17.07 5.37
N PRO A 160 3.52 17.25 6.39
CA PRO A 160 3.45 16.31 7.50
C PRO A 160 3.07 14.91 6.99
N VAL A 161 3.70 13.89 7.57
CA VAL A 161 3.40 12.48 7.28
C VAL A 161 1.95 12.18 7.71
N PRO A 162 1.16 11.42 6.92
CA PRO A 162 -0.20 11.03 7.29
C PRO A 162 -0.29 10.40 8.69
N GLU A 163 -1.35 10.74 9.42
CA GLU A 163 -1.52 10.33 10.81
C GLU A 163 -1.53 8.81 10.98
N GLY A 164 -0.69 8.32 11.88
CA GLY A 164 -0.57 6.91 12.23
C GLY A 164 0.10 6.02 11.16
N LEU A 165 0.63 6.59 10.07
CA LEU A 165 1.45 5.85 9.09
C LEU A 165 2.64 5.17 9.77
N TRP A 166 3.38 5.93 10.60
CA TRP A 166 4.51 5.40 11.37
C TRP A 166 4.08 4.30 12.33
N LEU A 167 2.97 4.49 13.04
CA LEU A 167 2.43 3.47 13.92
C LEU A 167 2.15 2.17 13.15
N ASP A 168 1.46 2.26 12.01
CA ASP A 168 1.17 1.10 11.16
C ASP A 168 2.46 0.41 10.67
N LEU A 169 3.47 1.16 10.22
CA LEU A 169 4.78 0.61 9.83
C LEU A 169 5.47 -0.15 10.98
N HIS A 170 5.54 0.47 12.17
CA HIS A 170 6.16 -0.15 13.34
C HIS A 170 5.40 -1.41 13.79
N GLN A 171 4.07 -1.40 13.79
CA GLN A 171 3.29 -2.57 14.17
C GLN A 171 3.46 -3.72 13.16
N LEU A 172 3.44 -3.42 11.85
CA LEU A 172 3.67 -4.43 10.81
C LEU A 172 5.05 -5.07 10.96
N TYR A 173 6.11 -4.26 11.18
CA TYR A 173 7.45 -4.79 11.39
C TYR A 173 7.56 -5.61 12.68
N ARG A 174 6.95 -5.14 13.79
CA ARG A 174 6.92 -5.88 15.06
C ARG A 174 6.23 -7.25 14.90
N ILE A 175 5.12 -7.31 14.16
CA ILE A 175 4.43 -8.58 13.82
C ILE A 175 5.36 -9.48 13.00
N ALA A 176 6.06 -8.93 11.99
CA ALA A 176 7.02 -9.70 11.21
C ALA A 176 8.11 -10.34 12.10
N CYS A 177 8.67 -9.60 13.05
CA CYS A 177 9.66 -10.10 14.01
C CYS A 177 9.09 -11.16 14.96
N GLN A 178 7.89 -10.95 15.51
CA GLN A 178 7.23 -11.90 16.42
C GLN A 178 7.03 -13.28 15.76
N HIS A 179 6.71 -13.30 14.47
CA HIS A 179 6.52 -14.53 13.70
C HIS A 179 7.79 -15.03 12.99
N ARG A 180 8.94 -14.37 13.18
CA ARG A 180 10.24 -14.66 12.53
C ARG A 180 10.17 -14.62 10.99
N LEU A 181 9.39 -13.70 10.44
CA LEU A 181 9.17 -13.52 9.00
C LEU A 181 9.92 -12.30 8.44
N GLN A 182 10.64 -11.53 9.26
CA GLN A 182 11.25 -10.27 8.86
C GLN A 182 12.30 -10.41 7.74
N HIS A 183 13.01 -11.54 7.72
CA HIS A 183 14.04 -11.86 6.71
C HIS A 183 13.49 -12.67 5.53
N GLN A 184 12.21 -13.07 5.56
CA GLN A 184 11.64 -13.85 4.47
C GLN A 184 11.52 -12.96 3.24
N SER A 185 12.21 -13.37 2.17
CA SER A 185 12.23 -12.64 0.90
C SER A 185 10.97 -12.90 0.10
N VAL A 186 10.34 -11.83 -0.38
CA VAL A 186 9.14 -11.87 -1.21
C VAL A 186 9.51 -11.35 -2.59
N SER A 187 9.32 -12.18 -3.62
CA SER A 187 9.56 -11.77 -5.00
C SER A 187 8.64 -10.63 -5.41
N ASP A 188 9.18 -9.65 -6.11
CA ASP A 188 8.44 -8.45 -6.50
C ASP A 188 8.82 -7.95 -7.88
N ASP A 189 7.99 -8.28 -8.86
CA ASP A 189 8.21 -7.88 -10.26
C ASP A 189 8.06 -6.35 -10.47
N LEU A 190 7.49 -5.62 -9.51
CA LEU A 190 7.36 -4.17 -9.59
C LEU A 190 8.61 -3.41 -9.15
N VAL A 191 9.58 -4.10 -8.52
CA VAL A 191 10.81 -3.48 -8.02
C VAL A 191 11.91 -3.65 -9.06
N SER A 192 12.18 -2.58 -9.81
CA SER A 192 13.11 -2.63 -10.96
C SER A 192 14.57 -2.98 -10.62
N GLN A 193 15.03 -2.73 -9.39
CA GLN A 193 16.44 -2.88 -9.00
C GLN A 193 16.71 -4.12 -8.14
N VAL A 194 15.70 -4.69 -7.48
CA VAL A 194 15.84 -5.81 -6.54
C VAL A 194 14.69 -6.78 -6.77
N GLN A 195 15.00 -8.01 -7.20
CA GLN A 195 13.99 -9.02 -7.54
C GLN A 195 13.23 -9.56 -6.31
N GLN A 196 13.76 -9.36 -5.10
CA GLN A 196 13.15 -9.81 -3.86
C GLN A 196 13.37 -8.78 -2.75
N LEU A 197 12.32 -8.47 -2.00
CA LEU A 197 12.42 -7.61 -0.82
C LEU A 197 11.93 -8.35 0.41
N SER A 198 12.63 -8.15 1.53
CA SER A 198 12.16 -8.59 2.84
C SER A 198 11.33 -7.50 3.52
N ALA A 199 10.58 -7.93 4.54
CA ALA A 199 9.87 -7.04 5.45
C ALA A 199 10.83 -6.06 6.14
N GLU A 200 12.00 -6.53 6.57
CA GLU A 200 13.04 -5.70 7.17
C GLU A 200 13.60 -4.66 6.21
N GLN A 201 14.00 -5.05 5.00
CA GLN A 201 14.55 -4.12 4.01
C GLN A 201 13.56 -2.98 3.72
N THR A 202 12.28 -3.33 3.54
CA THR A 202 11.21 -2.36 3.28
C THR A 202 11.03 -1.38 4.43
N TYR A 203 11.12 -1.86 5.67
CA TYR A 203 11.02 -1.07 6.89
C TYR A 203 12.25 -0.18 7.12
N VAL A 204 13.46 -0.70 6.88
CA VAL A 204 14.71 0.05 6.97
C VAL A 204 14.73 1.20 5.98
N VAL A 205 14.26 1.00 4.74
CA VAL A 205 14.10 2.09 3.75
C VAL A 205 13.19 3.20 4.29
N ALA A 206 12.07 2.84 4.93
CA ALA A 206 11.17 3.83 5.53
C ALA A 206 11.87 4.61 6.64
N LEU A 207 12.60 3.93 7.54
CA LEU A 207 13.35 4.57 8.63
C LEU A 207 14.45 5.50 8.11
N LEU A 208 15.22 5.06 7.11
CA LEU A 208 16.27 5.88 6.50
C LEU A 208 15.68 7.14 5.87
N LEU A 209 14.55 7.02 5.17
CA LEU A 209 13.83 8.16 4.62
C LEU A 209 13.35 9.11 5.73
N GLY A 210 12.76 8.58 6.80
CA GLY A 210 12.28 9.38 7.94
C GLY A 210 13.40 10.05 8.74
N ALA A 211 14.57 9.43 8.83
CA ALA A 211 15.75 9.97 9.50
C ALA A 211 16.58 10.91 8.60
N SER A 212 16.38 10.85 7.29
CA SER A 212 17.04 11.73 6.35
C SER A 212 16.58 13.18 6.55
N ARG A 213 17.51 14.14 6.54
CA ARG A 213 17.20 15.58 6.48
C ARG A 213 16.73 15.95 5.08
N SER A 214 15.64 15.33 4.67
CA SER A 214 15.05 15.47 3.34
C SER A 214 14.59 16.89 3.06
N ASN A 215 14.29 17.69 4.09
CA ASN A 215 14.08 19.13 3.99
C ASN A 215 15.31 19.92 3.47
N GLN A 216 16.49 19.31 3.39
CA GLN A 216 17.72 19.90 2.83
C GLN A 216 18.02 19.43 1.40
N LEU A 217 17.22 18.49 0.86
CA LEU A 217 17.35 17.94 -0.49
C LEU A 217 16.25 18.50 -1.39
N ARG A 218 16.55 18.76 -2.66
CA ARG A 218 15.51 19.17 -3.63
C ARG A 218 14.59 17.98 -3.94
N GLN A 219 13.32 18.24 -4.30
CA GLN A 219 12.33 17.21 -4.64
C GLN A 219 12.86 16.15 -5.62
N GLY A 220 13.54 16.59 -6.69
CA GLY A 220 14.12 15.68 -7.69
C GLY A 220 15.32 14.85 -7.23
N GLN A 221 15.93 15.16 -6.08
CA GLN A 221 16.97 14.34 -5.44
C GLN A 221 16.39 13.27 -4.52
N ILE A 222 15.15 13.47 -4.04
CA ILE A 222 14.41 12.53 -3.20
C ILE A 222 13.68 11.49 -4.07
N ALA A 223 13.17 11.91 -5.23
CA ALA A 223 12.41 11.07 -6.16
C ALA A 223 13.25 10.07 -7.00
N ARG A 224 14.58 10.05 -6.83
CA ARG A 224 15.52 9.27 -7.66
C ARG A 224 15.97 7.98 -6.99
#